data_AF-F1JYW9-F1
#
_entry.id   AF-F1JYW9-F1
#
_cell.length_a   1.000
_cell.length_b   1.000
_cell.length_c   1.000
_cell.angle_alpha   90.00
_cell.angle_beta   90.00
_cell.angle_gamma   90.00
#
_symmetry.space_group_name_H-M   'P 1'
#
loop_
_entity.id
_entity.type
_entity.pdbx_description
1 polymer ?
#
loop_
_entity_poly.entity_id
_entity_poly.type
_entity_poly.pdbx_seq_one_letter_code
_entity_poly.pdbx_strand_id
1 'polypeptide(L)'
;WAKKIPGFIELSLLDQVHLLECCWLEVLMIGLMWRSVDHPGKLIFSPDLSLSREEGNCVQGFSEIFDMLIAATSRVRELKLQREEYVCLKAMILLNSNMCLSPTEGSDELQSRSKLLRLLDAVTDALVWAIAKTGLTFRQQYTRLAHLLMLLSHIRHASSKGMDHLHCMKMKNIVP
;
A
#
# COMPACT_ATOMS: atom_id res chain seq x y z
N TRP A 1 8.39 4.60 10.53
CA TRP A 1 7.79 5.47 9.50
C TRP A 1 6.38 5.89 9.89
N ALA A 2 5.48 4.97 10.25
CA ALA A 2 4.09 5.29 10.66
C ALA A 2 4.00 6.38 11.77
N LYS A 3 4.79 6.27 12.84
CA LYS A 3 4.87 7.30 13.91
C LYS A 3 5.25 8.72 13.44
N LYS A 4 5.79 8.87 12.22
CA LYS A 4 6.12 10.18 11.62
C LYS A 4 4.95 10.77 10.82
N ILE A 5 3.87 10.03 10.62
CA ILE A 5 2.64 10.54 9.98
C ILE A 5 1.93 11.43 11.00
N PRO A 6 1.66 12.70 10.69
CA PRO A 6 0.96 13.61 11.59
C PRO A 6 -0.35 13.01 12.07
N GLY A 7 -0.62 13.11 13.38
CA GLY A 7 -1.83 12.58 14.02
C GLY A 7 -1.88 11.06 14.23
N PHE A 8 -1.00 10.26 13.61
CA PHE A 8 -1.02 8.81 13.81
C PHE A 8 -0.74 8.39 15.26
N ILE A 9 0.16 9.12 15.94
CA ILE A 9 0.50 8.86 17.36
C ILE A 9 -0.62 9.26 18.34
N GLU A 10 -1.65 9.98 17.88
CA GLU A 10 -2.81 10.40 18.67
C GLU A 10 -3.91 9.33 18.70
N LEU A 11 -3.79 8.29 17.87
CA LEU A 11 -4.59 7.08 17.95
C LEU A 11 -4.15 6.24 19.16
N SER A 12 -5.04 5.38 19.66
CA SER A 12 -4.67 4.47 20.74
C SER A 12 -3.53 3.54 20.29
N LEU A 13 -2.70 3.06 21.23
CA LEU A 13 -1.64 2.11 20.89
C LEU A 13 -2.20 0.84 20.25
N LEU A 14 -3.37 0.39 20.71
CA LEU A 14 -4.09 -0.75 20.14
C LEU A 14 -4.42 -0.51 18.66
N ASP A 15 -4.99 0.64 18.33
CA ASP A 15 -5.31 1.01 16.95
C ASP A 15 -4.05 1.14 16.09
N GLN A 16 -2.98 1.74 16.62
CA GLN A 16 -1.72 1.87 15.90
C GLN A 16 -1.14 0.50 15.51
N VAL A 17 -1.17 -0.47 16.44
CA VAL A 17 -0.70 -1.85 16.20
C VAL A 17 -1.62 -2.53 15.20
N HIS A 18 -2.92 -2.48 15.42
CA HIS A 18 -3.91 -3.11 14.57
C HIS A 18 -3.83 -2.63 13.10
N LEU A 19 -3.76 -1.31 12.89
CA LEU A 19 -3.61 -0.74 11.54
C LEU A 19 -2.35 -1.25 10.83
N LEU A 20 -1.24 -1.40 11.55
CA LEU A 20 0.00 -1.95 11.00
C LEU A 20 -0.15 -3.44 10.67
N GLU A 21 -0.76 -4.24 11.55
CA GLU A 21 -1.03 -5.66 11.33
C GLU A 21 -1.91 -5.91 10.11
N CYS A 22 -2.86 -5.02 9.82
CA CYS A 22 -3.75 -5.17 8.68
C CYS A 22 -3.11 -4.87 7.33
N CYS A 23 -2.11 -3.99 7.28
CA CYS A 23 -1.59 -3.45 6.01
C CYS A 23 -0.09 -3.62 5.78
N TRP A 24 0.65 -4.27 6.70
CA TRP A 24 2.11 -4.34 6.62
C TRP A 24 2.59 -4.85 5.26
N LEU A 25 1.93 -5.87 4.70
CA LEU A 25 2.31 -6.43 3.40
C LEU A 25 2.02 -5.47 2.24
N GLU A 26 0.89 -4.77 2.26
CA GLU A 26 0.58 -3.70 1.30
C GLU A 26 1.62 -2.58 1.33
N VAL A 27 2.05 -2.18 2.54
CA VAL A 27 3.09 -1.16 2.74
C VAL A 27 4.44 -1.64 2.19
N LEU A 28 4.77 -2.93 2.33
CA LEU A 28 5.97 -3.51 1.73
C LEU A 28 5.86 -3.57 0.20
N MET A 29 4.70 -3.98 -0.34
CA MET A 29 4.46 -4.10 -1.77
C MET A 29 4.53 -2.74 -2.48
N ILE A 30 3.88 -1.69 -1.98
CA ILE A 30 4.01 -0.36 -2.60
C ILE A 30 5.45 0.15 -2.54
N GLY A 31 6.18 -0.17 -1.47
CA GLY A 31 7.61 0.12 -1.34
C GLY A 31 8.46 -0.62 -2.37
N LEU A 32 8.17 -1.90 -2.62
CA LEU A 32 8.82 -2.71 -3.63
C LEU A 32 8.55 -2.17 -5.04
N MET A 33 7.29 -1.87 -5.36
CA MET A 33 6.88 -1.29 -6.64
C MET A 33 7.60 0.04 -6.91
N TRP A 34 7.69 0.92 -5.90
CA TRP A 34 8.41 2.19 -6.01
C TRP A 34 9.91 1.99 -6.31
N ARG A 35 10.58 1.07 -5.60
CA ARG A 35 12.00 0.76 -5.86
C ARG A 35 12.24 0.12 -7.23
N SER A 36 11.22 -0.53 -7.79
CA SER A 36 11.32 -1.29 -9.03
C SER A 36 10.85 -0.51 -10.27
N VAL A 37 10.44 0.74 -10.10
CA VAL A 37 9.80 1.53 -11.18
C VAL A 37 10.70 1.67 -12.41
N ASP A 38 12.01 1.83 -12.21
CA ASP A 38 13.01 2.00 -13.27
C ASP A 38 13.60 0.67 -13.77
N HIS A 39 13.06 -0.47 -13.31
CA HIS A 39 13.57 -1.80 -13.63
C HIS A 39 12.47 -2.70 -14.26
N PRO A 40 12.11 -2.49 -15.54
CA PRO A 40 11.09 -3.31 -16.21
C PRO A 40 11.39 -4.81 -16.13
N GLY A 41 10.38 -5.61 -15.78
CA GLY A 41 10.48 -7.07 -15.69
C GLY A 41 11.22 -7.60 -14.45
N LYS A 42 11.68 -6.72 -13.55
CA LYS A 42 12.37 -7.10 -12.31
C LYS A 42 11.72 -6.48 -11.08
N LEU A 43 11.83 -7.15 -9.94
CA LEU A 43 11.46 -6.64 -8.63
C LEU A 43 12.70 -6.44 -7.77
N ILE A 44 12.89 -5.23 -7.26
CA ILE A 44 14.05 -4.80 -6.47
C ILE A 44 13.72 -4.87 -4.98
N PHE A 45 13.94 -6.03 -4.37
CA PHE A 45 13.68 -6.26 -2.95
C PHE A 45 14.62 -5.44 -2.08
N SER A 46 15.91 -5.40 -2.41
CA SER A 46 16.96 -4.60 -1.77
C SER A 46 18.07 -4.28 -2.79
N PRO A 47 19.06 -3.42 -2.47
CA PRO A 47 20.17 -3.12 -3.38
C PRO A 47 20.97 -4.35 -3.85
N ASP A 48 20.97 -5.41 -3.05
CA ASP A 48 21.66 -6.68 -3.26
C ASP A 48 20.73 -7.84 -3.69
N LEU A 49 19.41 -7.63 -3.70
CA LEU A 49 18.43 -8.63 -4.10
C LEU A 49 17.46 -8.06 -5.13
N SER A 50 17.70 -8.39 -6.40
CA SER A 50 16.77 -8.18 -7.50
C SER A 50 16.38 -9.53 -8.08
N LEU A 51 15.09 -9.73 -8.35
CA LEU A 51 14.60 -10.96 -8.96
C LEU A 51 13.94 -10.63 -10.31
N SER A 52 14.32 -11.37 -11.35
CA SER A 52 13.54 -11.53 -12.58
C SER A 52 12.41 -12.55 -12.36
N ARG A 53 11.50 -12.63 -13.34
CA ARG A 53 10.41 -13.60 -13.32
C ARG A 53 10.93 -15.04 -13.24
N GLU A 54 11.99 -15.35 -13.97
CA GLU A 54 12.62 -16.66 -14.01
C GLU A 54 13.23 -17.02 -12.65
N GLU A 55 13.93 -16.08 -12.03
CA GLU A 55 14.53 -16.24 -10.70
C GLU A 55 13.46 -16.40 -9.61
N GLY A 56 12.33 -15.71 -9.74
CA GLY A 56 11.17 -15.84 -8.83
C GLY A 56 10.50 -17.22 -8.85
N ASN A 57 10.66 -18.01 -9.91
CA ASN A 57 10.06 -19.34 -10.02
C ASN A 57 10.67 -20.39 -9.07
N CYS A 58 11.78 -20.06 -8.38
CA CYS A 58 12.34 -20.93 -7.34
C CYS A 58 11.40 -21.11 -6.13
N VAL A 59 10.42 -20.23 -5.94
CA VAL A 59 9.42 -20.33 -4.87
C VAL A 59 8.09 -20.81 -5.45
N GLN A 60 7.67 -22.02 -5.06
CA GLN A 60 6.43 -22.63 -5.54
C GLN A 60 5.22 -21.74 -5.22
N GLY A 61 4.45 -21.33 -6.23
CA GLY A 61 3.24 -20.52 -6.05
C GLY A 61 3.48 -19.01 -5.97
N PHE A 62 4.74 -18.56 -6.01
CA PHE A 62 5.06 -17.14 -6.01
C PHE A 62 4.87 -16.47 -7.38
N SER A 63 4.92 -17.23 -8.47
CA SER A 63 4.85 -16.69 -9.85
C SER A 63 3.61 -15.82 -10.11
N GLU A 64 2.43 -16.19 -9.60
CA GLU A 64 1.20 -15.39 -9.75
C GLU A 64 1.34 -14.04 -9.05
N ILE A 65 1.88 -14.03 -7.83
CA ILE A 65 2.12 -12.81 -7.04
C ILE A 65 3.17 -11.94 -7.71
N PHE A 66 4.23 -12.56 -8.22
CA PHE A 66 5.28 -11.87 -8.97
C PHE A 66 4.69 -11.14 -10.19
N ASP A 67 3.85 -11.83 -10.98
CA ASP A 67 3.21 -11.25 -12.15
C ASP A 67 2.27 -10.10 -11.79
N MET A 68 1.49 -10.23 -10.72
CA MET A 68 0.67 -9.14 -10.19
C MET A 68 1.51 -7.92 -9.79
N LEU A 69 2.64 -8.14 -9.11
CA LEU A 69 3.54 -7.06 -8.69
C LEU A 69 4.24 -6.38 -9.87
N ILE A 70 4.65 -7.14 -10.89
CA ILE A 70 5.21 -6.60 -12.13
C ILE A 70 4.17 -5.76 -12.87
N ALA A 71 2.94 -6.26 -13.03
CA ALA A 71 1.87 -5.52 -13.69
C ALA A 71 1.53 -4.22 -12.94
N ALA A 72 1.40 -4.29 -11.61
CA ALA A 72 1.16 -3.12 -10.78
C ALA A 72 2.32 -2.10 -10.85
N THR A 73 3.57 -2.58 -10.86
CA THR A 73 4.77 -1.73 -11.02
C THR A 73 4.79 -1.06 -12.40
N SER A 74 4.39 -1.78 -13.46
CA SER A 74 4.23 -1.18 -14.79
C SER A 74 3.22 -0.04 -14.77
N ARG A 75 2.09 -0.22 -14.06
CA ARG A 75 1.09 0.84 -13.92
C ARG A 75 1.62 2.05 -13.17
N VAL A 76 2.41 1.87 -12.11
CA VAL A 76 3.10 2.95 -11.39
C VAL A 76 4.02 3.74 -12.33
N ARG A 77 4.80 3.03 -13.17
CA ARG A 77 5.70 3.62 -14.16
C ARG A 77 4.93 4.40 -15.23
N GLU A 78 3.87 3.83 -15.79
CA GLU A 78 3.01 4.49 -16.80
C GLU A 78 2.39 5.79 -16.25
N LEU A 79 1.95 5.77 -14.99
CA LEU A 79 1.39 6.94 -14.32
C LEU A 79 2.44 8.00 -14.00
N LYS A 80 3.73 7.71 -14.17
CA LYS A 80 4.85 8.54 -13.74
C LYS A 80 4.62 9.03 -12.32
N LEU A 81 4.38 8.09 -11.41
CA LEU A 81 4.04 8.39 -10.02
C LEU A 81 5.10 9.30 -9.40
N GLN A 82 4.67 10.42 -8.82
CA GLN A 82 5.56 11.36 -8.16
C GLN A 82 5.80 10.94 -6.71
N ARG A 83 6.90 11.43 -6.12
CA ARG A 83 7.31 11.05 -4.76
C ARG A 83 6.26 11.46 -3.73
N GLU A 84 5.68 12.65 -3.87
CA GLU A 84 4.64 13.20 -3.01
C GLU A 84 3.37 12.34 -3.08
N GLU A 85 2.98 11.89 -4.27
CA GLU A 85 1.83 11.01 -4.47
C GLU A 85 2.09 9.62 -3.87
N TYR A 86 3.30 9.08 -4.08
CA TYR A 86 3.72 7.80 -3.49
C TYR A 86 3.62 7.81 -1.96
N VAL A 87 4.14 8.86 -1.29
CA VAL A 87 4.07 8.92 0.18
C VAL A 87 2.63 9.08 0.68
N CYS A 88 1.77 9.78 -0.06
CA CYS A 88 0.35 9.89 0.26
C CYS A 88 -0.34 8.53 0.12
N LEU A 89 -0.16 7.82 -1.01
CA LEU A 89 -0.72 6.47 -1.21
C LEU A 89 -0.26 5.50 -0.13
N LYS A 90 1.02 5.54 0.25
CA LYS A 90 1.56 4.72 1.33
C LYS A 90 0.89 5.04 2.68
N ALA A 91 0.64 6.31 2.98
CA ALA A 91 -0.10 6.72 4.19
C ALA A 91 -1.59 6.31 4.11
N MET A 92 -2.22 6.43 2.94
CA MET A 92 -3.60 5.97 2.72
C MET A 92 -3.73 4.46 2.96
N ILE A 93 -2.77 3.64 2.53
CA ILE A 93 -2.77 2.19 2.83
C ILE A 93 -2.85 1.94 4.34
N LEU A 94 -2.05 2.66 5.12
CA LEU A 94 -2.05 2.53 6.58
C LEU A 94 -3.39 2.95 7.20
N LEU A 95 -3.96 4.07 6.73
CA LEU A 95 -5.14 4.70 7.34
C LEU A 95 -6.47 4.15 6.82
N ASN A 96 -6.50 3.59 5.61
CA ASN A 96 -7.70 3.06 4.95
C ASN A 96 -8.00 1.60 5.33
N SER A 97 -7.29 1.05 6.32
CA SER A 97 -7.57 -0.28 6.91
C SER A 97 -8.83 -0.32 7.79
N ASN A 98 -9.68 0.72 7.70
CA ASN A 98 -10.95 0.91 8.40
C ASN A 98 -11.93 -0.28 8.37
N MET A 99 -11.74 -1.25 7.47
CA MET A 99 -12.56 -2.47 7.40
C MET A 99 -12.21 -3.50 8.48
N CYS A 100 -11.12 -3.32 9.23
CA CYS A 100 -10.65 -4.28 10.23
C CYS A 100 -11.01 -3.92 11.68
N LEU A 101 -11.49 -2.70 11.95
CA LEU A 101 -11.98 -2.34 13.28
C LEU A 101 -13.31 -3.09 13.52
N SER A 102 -13.35 -3.95 14.54
CA SER A 102 -14.54 -4.70 14.92
C SER A 102 -15.74 -3.76 15.16
N PRO A 103 -16.96 -4.15 14.77
CA PRO A 103 -18.15 -3.37 15.06
C PRO A 103 -18.57 -3.64 16.51
N THR A 104 -17.89 -3.05 17.48
CA THR A 104 -18.38 -3.05 18.86
C THR A 104 -18.84 -1.63 19.19
N GLU A 105 -20.05 -1.46 19.67
CA GLU A 105 -20.69 -0.14 19.85
C GLU A 105 -20.18 0.61 21.09
N GLY A 106 -18.86 0.73 21.24
CA GLY A 106 -18.22 1.53 22.28
C GLY A 106 -18.07 3.00 21.88
N SER A 107 -18.32 3.93 22.80
CA SER A 107 -18.14 5.37 22.58
C SER A 107 -16.69 5.75 22.23
N ASP A 108 -15.70 5.01 22.75
CA ASP A 108 -14.29 5.22 22.46
C ASP A 108 -13.88 4.76 21.04
N GLU A 109 -14.49 3.68 20.52
CA GLU A 109 -14.24 3.20 19.15
C GLU A 109 -14.78 4.17 18.10
N LEU A 110 -15.96 4.77 18.35
CA LEU A 110 -16.52 5.81 17.49
C LEU A 110 -15.59 7.03 17.39
N GLN A 111 -15.01 7.47 18.51
CA GLN A 111 -14.05 8.57 18.51
C GLN A 111 -12.76 8.21 17.77
N SER A 112 -12.24 6.99 17.93
CA SER A 112 -11.06 6.53 17.20
C SER A 112 -11.31 6.48 15.69
N ARG A 113 -12.45 5.93 15.26
CA ARG A 113 -12.87 5.94 13.86
C ARG A 113 -13.00 7.35 13.30
N SER A 114 -13.58 8.29 14.04
CA SER A 114 -13.66 9.70 13.62
C SER A 114 -12.29 10.37 13.52
N LYS A 115 -11.34 10.04 14.40
CA LYS A 115 -9.94 10.51 14.27
C LYS A 115 -9.31 9.94 12.99
N LEU A 116 -9.44 8.63 12.76
CA LEU A 116 -8.88 7.95 11.60
C LEU A 116 -9.42 8.49 10.27
N LEU A 117 -10.73 8.73 10.19
CA LEU A 117 -11.35 9.37 9.02
C LEU A 117 -10.78 10.76 8.76
N ARG A 118 -10.63 11.60 9.80
CA ARG A 118 -10.01 12.94 9.64
C ARG A 118 -8.56 12.86 9.15
N LEU A 119 -7.79 11.85 9.60
CA LEU A 119 -6.44 11.64 9.09
C LEU A 119 -6.46 11.21 7.62
N LEU A 120 -7.39 10.33 7.23
CA LEU A 120 -7.54 9.90 5.85
C LEU A 120 -7.96 11.06 4.93
N ASP A 121 -8.87 11.92 5.39
CA ASP A 121 -9.28 13.14 4.67
C ASP A 121 -8.08 14.07 4.47
N ALA A 122 -7.29 14.32 5.52
CA ALA A 122 -6.10 15.15 5.44
C ALA A 122 -5.04 14.59 4.45
N VAL A 123 -4.86 13.26 4.41
CA VAL A 123 -3.96 12.63 3.44
C VAL A 123 -4.55 12.69 2.02
N THR A 124 -5.87 12.60 1.87
CA THR A 124 -6.56 12.76 0.58
C THR A 124 -6.40 14.17 0.04
N ASP A 125 -6.57 15.19 0.88
CA ASP A 125 -6.33 16.59 0.53
C ASP A 125 -4.87 16.83 0.13
N ALA A 126 -3.91 16.25 0.86
CA ALA A 126 -2.49 16.31 0.52
C ALA A 126 -2.19 15.66 -0.85
N LEU A 127 -2.85 14.54 -1.17
CA LEU A 127 -2.74 13.88 -2.47
C LEU A 127 -3.32 14.76 -3.59
N VAL A 128 -4.52 15.32 -3.39
CA VAL A 128 -5.16 16.24 -4.35
C VAL A 128 -4.27 17.45 -4.60
N TRP A 129 -3.69 18.01 -3.55
CA TRP A 129 -2.75 19.13 -3.67
C TRP A 129 -1.47 18.75 -4.41
N ALA A 130 -0.90 17.57 -4.13
CA ALA A 130 0.26 17.06 -4.86
C ALA A 130 -0.04 16.88 -6.36
N ILE A 131 -1.23 16.38 -6.70
CA ILE A 131 -1.71 16.29 -8.09
C ILE A 131 -1.85 17.68 -8.70
N ALA A 132 -2.47 18.64 -8.01
CA ALA A 132 -2.71 19.98 -8.53
C ALA A 132 -1.42 20.73 -8.88
N LYS A 133 -0.32 20.49 -8.14
CA LYS A 133 1.01 21.05 -8.43
C LYS A 133 1.59 20.67 -9.78
N THR A 134 1.12 19.58 -10.38
CA THR A 134 1.64 19.10 -11.67
C THR A 134 1.13 19.90 -12.87
N GLY A 135 0.31 20.93 -12.66
CA GLY A 135 -0.20 21.81 -13.71
C GLY A 135 -1.33 21.19 -14.55
N LEU A 136 -1.90 20.07 -14.10
CA LEU A 136 -3.02 19.40 -14.75
C LEU A 136 -4.31 20.24 -14.66
N THR A 137 -5.15 20.15 -15.70
CA THR A 137 -6.51 20.71 -15.66
C THR A 137 -7.35 19.99 -14.61
N PHE A 138 -8.39 20.65 -14.09
CA PHE A 138 -9.30 20.07 -13.08
C PHE A 138 -9.78 18.66 -13.46
N ARG A 139 -10.26 18.47 -14.70
CA ARG A 139 -10.70 17.14 -15.19
C ARG A 139 -9.58 16.09 -15.10
N GLN A 140 -8.37 16.44 -15.52
CA GLN A 140 -7.21 15.54 -15.45
C GLN A 140 -6.81 15.23 -14.00
N GLN A 141 -6.98 16.17 -13.07
CA GLN A 141 -6.71 15.93 -11.64
C GLN A 141 -7.62 14.84 -11.07
N TYR A 142 -8.94 14.88 -11.34
CA TYR A 142 -9.86 13.81 -10.91
C TYR A 142 -9.55 12.47 -11.58
N THR A 143 -9.24 12.47 -12.87
CA THR A 143 -8.84 11.24 -13.57
C THR A 143 -7.56 10.65 -12.97
N ARG A 144 -6.58 11.49 -12.64
CA ARG A 144 -5.35 11.06 -12.00
C ARG A 144 -5.62 10.51 -10.60
N LEU A 145 -6.39 11.21 -9.78
CA LEU A 145 -6.79 10.75 -8.45
C LEU A 145 -7.44 9.36 -8.53
N ALA A 146 -8.41 9.17 -9.43
CA ALA A 146 -9.05 7.87 -9.63
C ALA A 146 -8.05 6.78 -10.01
N HIS A 147 -7.11 7.05 -10.92
CA HIS A 147 -6.07 6.08 -11.27
C HIS A 147 -5.14 5.74 -10.10
N LEU A 148 -4.79 6.72 -9.27
CA LEU A 148 -3.95 6.51 -8.10
C LEU A 148 -4.69 5.69 -7.02
N LEU A 149 -5.99 5.95 -6.80
CA LEU A 149 -6.80 5.16 -5.88
C LEU A 149 -7.01 3.73 -6.37
N MET A 150 -7.13 3.51 -7.69
CA MET A 150 -7.16 2.15 -8.27
C MET A 150 -5.85 1.37 -8.07
N LEU A 151 -4.71 2.03 -7.86
CA LEU A 151 -3.49 1.29 -7.48
C LEU A 151 -3.66 0.62 -6.11
N LEU A 152 -4.38 1.26 -5.18
CA LEU A 152 -4.61 0.72 -3.84
C LEU A 152 -5.39 -0.59 -3.90
N SER A 153 -6.38 -0.72 -4.78
CA SER A 153 -7.14 -1.97 -4.95
C SER A 153 -6.28 -3.10 -5.53
N HIS A 154 -5.42 -2.81 -6.50
CA HIS A 154 -4.47 -3.79 -7.02
C HIS A 154 -3.48 -4.26 -5.95
N ILE A 155 -2.97 -3.33 -5.13
CA ILE A 155 -2.06 -3.63 -4.03
C ILE A 155 -2.78 -4.50 -2.98
N ARG A 156 -4.02 -4.15 -2.61
CA ARG A 156 -4.84 -4.95 -1.68
C ARG A 156 -5.05 -6.37 -2.20
N HIS A 157 -5.35 -6.53 -3.49
CA HIS A 157 -5.54 -7.84 -4.09
C HIS A 157 -4.25 -8.69 -4.08
N ALA A 158 -3.13 -8.11 -4.52
CA ALA A 158 -1.83 -8.77 -4.49
C ALA A 158 -1.43 -9.13 -3.05
N SER A 159 -1.70 -8.26 -2.08
CA SER A 159 -1.45 -8.49 -0.66
C SER A 159 -2.28 -9.64 -0.11
N SER A 160 -3.58 -9.73 -0.45
CA SER A 160 -4.41 -10.87 -0.05
C SER A 160 -3.82 -12.20 -0.52
N LYS A 161 -3.45 -12.28 -1.81
CA LYS A 161 -2.80 -13.46 -2.39
C LYS A 161 -1.45 -13.76 -1.74
N GLY A 162 -0.67 -12.72 -1.43
CA GLY A 162 0.59 -12.84 -0.70
C GLY A 162 0.41 -13.38 0.72
N MET A 163 -0.61 -12.92 1.45
CA MET A 163 -0.94 -13.43 2.78
C MET A 163 -1.33 -14.91 2.74
N ASP A 164 -2.19 -15.30 1.79
CA ASP A 164 -2.59 -16.70 1.60
C ASP A 164 -1.37 -17.59 1.32
N HIS A 165 -0.46 -17.10 0.46
CA HIS A 165 0.77 -17.80 0.12
C HIS A 165 1.71 -17.94 1.33
N LEU A 166 1.95 -16.87 2.09
CA LEU A 166 2.75 -16.91 3.31
C LEU A 166 2.17 -17.87 4.35
N HIS A 167 0.85 -17.86 4.53
CA HIS A 167 0.17 -18.80 5.42
C HIS A 167 0.39 -20.25 4.95
N CYS A 168 0.24 -20.53 3.66
CA CYS A 168 0.51 -21.85 3.09
C CYS A 168 1.97 -22.29 3.31
N MET A 169 2.94 -21.40 3.14
CA MET A 169 4.36 -21.73 3.36
C MET A 169 4.67 -21.97 4.84
N LYS A 170 4.05 -21.20 5.75
CA LYS A 170 4.15 -21.42 7.20
C LYS A 170 3.61 -22.79 7.60
N MET A 171 2.45 -23.19 7.08
CA MET A 171 1.87 -24.51 7.34
C MET A 171 2.75 -25.67 6.81
N LYS A 172 3.60 -25.40 5.82
CA LYS A 172 4.60 -26.34 5.30
C LYS A 172 5.95 -26.28 6.03
N ASN A 173 6.09 -25.46 7.07
CA ASN A 173 7.36 -25.20 7.79
C ASN A 173 8.51 -24.71 6.89
N ILE A 174 8.19 -24.04 5.78
CA ILE A 174 9.20 -23.49 4.84
C ILE A 174 9.68 -22.11 5.31
N VAL A 175 8.83 -21.39 6.03
CA VAL A 175 9.14 -20.09 6.63
C VAL A 175 9.26 -20.28 8.15
N PRO A 176 10.24 -19.65 8.82
CA PRO A 176 10.40 -19.71 10.28
C PRO A 176 9.17 -19.29 11.07
#